data_AF-A0AAV2EI73-F1
#
_entry.id   AF-A0AAV2EI73-F1
#
_cell.length_a   1.000
_cell.length_b   1.000
_cell.length_c   1.000
_cell.angle_alpha   90.00
_cell.angle_beta   90.00
_cell.angle_gamma   90.00
#
_symmetry.space_group_name_H-M   'P 1'
#
loop_
_entity.id
_entity.type
_entity.pdbx_description
1 polymer ?
#
loop_
_entity_poly.entity_id
_entity_poly.type
_entity_poly.pdbx_seq_one_letter_code
_entity_poly.pdbx_strand_id
1 'polypeptide(L)'
;MALCRRFAQSGAHLVKLRLLDASSRSSSLVGKLEHGRHISDLARTNGANRAFLVDTLALVRRLESQDVPSKQAEAITHAIIAVLNVSLESLSHSCISKEEMQKSVMLLESNLSKFKSEVNSAQVAREMIQESTLSKFQNEIQSDLSKFQTDTKGSQDDHYATLQREIEKLKNHIDKGHSELRYEIDKANAGQRLDLNLERGRMRDELSNQKAETTNLTNTLDREIHAVRAQVEAAKYDIAKYCIGTLASMAAMGLAVVRIML
;
A
#
# COMPACT_ATOMS: atom_id res chain seq x y z
N MET A 1 14.87 18.36 11.05
CA MET A 1 14.25 17.25 10.31
C MET A 1 14.53 15.92 11.02
N ALA A 2 13.77 15.59 12.05
CA ALA A 2 14.04 14.46 12.96
C ALA A 2 12.86 13.46 13.00
N LEU A 3 12.30 13.10 11.84
CA LEU A 3 11.14 12.21 11.73
C LEU A 3 11.27 11.07 10.71
N CYS A 4 12.48 10.78 10.22
CA CYS A 4 12.73 9.66 9.29
C CYS A 4 13.55 8.50 9.88
N ARG A 5 13.45 8.24 11.19
CA ARG A 5 14.11 7.09 11.85
C ARG A 5 13.17 6.16 12.63
N ARG A 6 11.87 6.12 12.28
CA ARG A 6 10.92 5.18 12.89
C ARG A 6 10.26 4.17 11.94
N PHE A 7 10.61 4.16 10.66
CA PHE A 7 10.05 3.18 9.70
C PHE A 7 10.97 2.00 9.37
N ALA A 8 12.17 1.92 9.94
CA ALA A 8 13.11 0.79 9.75
C ALA A 8 13.12 -0.22 10.93
N GLN A 9 12.17 -0.12 11.86
CA GLN A 9 12.08 -1.02 13.02
C GLN A 9 10.76 -1.77 13.16
N SER A 10 9.89 -1.72 12.15
CA SER A 10 8.63 -2.46 12.11
C SER A 10 8.62 -3.48 10.97
N GLY A 11 9.64 -4.36 10.95
CA GLY A 11 9.80 -5.40 9.93
C GLY A 11 10.20 -6.78 10.48
N ALA A 12 10.15 -6.98 11.80
CA ALA A 12 10.63 -8.21 12.44
C ALA A 12 9.68 -8.78 13.51
N HIS A 13 8.36 -8.62 13.34
CA HIS A 13 7.39 -9.11 14.33
C HIS A 13 6.16 -9.82 13.74
N LEU A 14 6.34 -10.51 12.61
CA LEU A 14 5.31 -11.42 12.10
C LEU A 14 5.85 -12.83 11.82
N VAL A 15 6.70 -13.36 12.70
CA VAL A 15 7.00 -14.80 12.76
C VAL A 15 6.85 -15.26 14.20
N LYS A 16 5.59 -15.38 14.64
CA LYS A 16 5.23 -16.30 15.73
C LYS A 16 3.74 -16.62 15.65
N LEU A 17 3.32 -17.19 14.53
CA LEU A 17 2.15 -18.06 14.56
C LEU A 17 2.60 -19.32 15.32
N ARG A 18 2.53 -19.24 16.66
CA ARG A 18 2.52 -20.43 17.49
C ARG A 18 1.33 -21.24 16.99
N LEU A 19 1.65 -22.33 16.29
CA LEU A 19 0.83 -23.52 16.24
C LEU A 19 0.16 -23.67 17.61
N LEU A 20 -1.17 -23.60 17.62
CA LEU A 20 -1.92 -24.17 18.72
C LEU A 20 -1.53 -25.63 18.75
N ASP A 21 -0.62 -25.91 19.66
CA ASP A 21 -0.24 -27.23 20.11
C ASP A 21 -1.52 -27.85 20.68
N ALA A 22 -2.33 -28.45 19.81
CA ALA A 22 -3.32 -29.44 20.19
C ALA A 22 -2.54 -30.72 20.52
N SER A 23 -1.69 -30.62 21.55
CA SER A 23 -1.21 -31.79 22.26
C SER A 23 -2.44 -32.41 22.86
N SER A 24 -2.94 -33.42 22.16
CA SER A 24 -3.90 -34.39 22.64
C SER A 24 -3.49 -34.76 24.06
N ARG A 25 -4.21 -34.19 25.04
CA ARG A 25 -4.34 -34.81 26.35
C ARG A 25 -5.02 -36.15 26.11
N SER A 26 -4.23 -37.15 25.71
CA SER A 26 -4.48 -38.54 26.04
C SER A 26 -4.36 -38.61 27.55
N SER A 27 -5.41 -38.15 28.23
CA SER A 27 -5.67 -38.58 29.59
C SER A 27 -5.84 -40.08 29.48
N SER A 28 -4.78 -40.79 29.86
CA SER A 28 -4.81 -42.19 30.24
C SER A 28 -5.86 -42.36 31.33
N LEU A 29 -7.12 -42.45 30.94
CA LEU A 29 -8.13 -43.15 31.70
C LEU A 29 -7.91 -44.64 31.43
N VAL A 30 -6.73 -45.11 31.85
CA VAL A 30 -6.57 -46.42 32.48
C VAL A 30 -7.29 -46.31 33.83
N GLY A 31 -8.60 -46.10 33.76
CA GLY A 31 -9.50 -46.24 34.88
C GLY A 31 -9.72 -47.72 35.04
N LYS A 32 -8.84 -48.34 35.84
CA LYS A 32 -9.08 -49.54 36.65
C LYS A 32 -10.34 -50.32 36.22
N LEU A 33 -10.21 -51.12 35.17
CA LEU A 33 -11.18 -52.15 34.85
C LEU A 33 -10.93 -53.36 35.78
N GLU A 34 -11.16 -53.17 37.06
CA GLU A 34 -11.06 -54.22 38.08
C GLU A 34 -12.46 -54.50 38.64
N HIS A 35 -13.41 -54.85 37.76
CA HIS A 35 -14.71 -55.44 38.14
C HIS A 35 -15.19 -56.47 37.12
N GLY A 36 -14.27 -57.03 36.32
CA GLY A 36 -14.53 -58.21 35.50
C GLY A 36 -14.62 -59.44 36.38
N ARG A 37 -15.84 -59.72 36.86
CA ARG A 37 -16.30 -60.97 37.50
C ARG A 37 -15.23 -62.08 37.61
N HIS A 38 -14.73 -62.21 38.83
CA HIS A 38 -13.90 -63.30 39.33
C HIS A 38 -14.70 -64.62 39.37
N ILE A 39 -15.08 -65.16 38.21
CA ILE A 39 -15.72 -66.49 38.08
C ILE A 39 -14.71 -67.55 37.62
N SER A 40 -13.54 -67.15 37.12
CA SER A 40 -12.55 -68.08 36.53
C SER A 40 -11.56 -68.69 37.54
N ASP A 41 -11.53 -68.22 38.79
CA ASP A 41 -10.60 -68.76 39.80
C ASP A 41 -11.04 -70.08 40.44
N LEU A 42 -12.14 -70.66 39.97
CA LEU A 42 -12.60 -71.99 40.36
C LEU A 42 -12.13 -73.09 39.38
N ALA A 43 -10.99 -72.93 38.69
CA ALA A 43 -10.48 -73.97 37.80
C ALA A 43 -8.97 -73.89 37.49
N ARG A 44 -8.09 -73.79 38.49
CA ARG A 44 -6.70 -74.28 38.35
C ARG A 44 -6.56 -75.64 39.02
N THR A 45 -7.06 -76.69 38.36
CA THR A 45 -6.65 -78.07 38.63
C THR A 45 -6.17 -78.67 37.31
N ASN A 46 -4.86 -78.92 37.23
CA ASN A 46 -4.20 -79.54 36.10
C ASN A 46 -4.89 -80.85 35.70
N GLY A 47 -5.26 -80.99 34.43
CA GLY A 47 -5.13 -82.22 33.64
C GLY A 47 -5.77 -83.53 34.14
N ALA A 48 -6.71 -83.51 35.08
CA ALA A 48 -7.43 -84.70 35.48
C ALA A 48 -8.92 -84.47 35.27
N ASN A 49 -9.55 -85.29 34.43
CA ASN A 49 -10.99 -85.47 34.35
C ASN A 49 -11.57 -85.39 35.77
N ARG A 50 -12.21 -84.27 36.11
CA ARG A 50 -13.02 -84.17 37.33
C ARG A 50 -14.26 -85.01 37.07
N ALA A 51 -14.12 -86.33 37.19
CA ALA A 51 -15.23 -87.15 37.58
C ALA A 51 -15.71 -86.54 38.90
N PHE A 52 -16.87 -85.89 38.88
CA PHE A 52 -17.60 -85.59 40.11
C PHE A 52 -18.00 -86.94 40.68
N LEU A 53 -17.08 -87.53 41.44
CA LEU A 53 -17.29 -88.79 42.14
C LEU A 53 -18.26 -88.47 43.27
N VAL A 54 -19.55 -88.55 42.97
CA VAL A 54 -20.59 -88.59 43.98
C VAL A 54 -20.41 -89.90 44.71
N ASP A 55 -20.03 -89.84 45.99
CA ASP A 55 -19.97 -91.03 46.84
C ASP A 55 -21.40 -91.48 47.16
N THR A 56 -21.93 -92.33 46.27
CA THR A 56 -23.29 -92.84 46.32
C THR A 56 -23.53 -93.67 47.58
N LEU A 57 -22.50 -94.38 48.06
CA LEU A 57 -22.60 -95.23 49.24
C LEU A 57 -22.70 -94.40 50.52
N ALA A 58 -21.88 -93.35 50.66
CA ALA A 58 -21.97 -92.43 51.78
C ALA A 58 -23.32 -91.69 51.81
N LEU A 59 -23.87 -91.35 50.64
CA LEU A 59 -25.17 -90.70 50.54
C LEU A 59 -26.31 -91.61 50.98
N VAL A 60 -26.33 -92.86 50.51
CA VAL A 60 -27.33 -93.88 50.93
C VAL A 60 -27.26 -94.10 52.44
N ARG A 61 -26.06 -94.30 53.01
CA ARG A 61 -25.89 -94.51 54.45
C ARG A 61 -26.34 -93.33 55.31
N ARG A 62 -26.22 -92.10 54.81
CA ARG A 62 -26.71 -90.89 55.50
C ARG A 62 -28.23 -90.74 55.42
N LEU A 63 -28.87 -91.25 54.37
CA LEU A 63 -30.33 -91.30 54.27
C LEU A 63 -30.88 -92.37 55.20
N GLU A 64 -30.24 -93.54 55.26
CA GLU A 64 -30.58 -94.62 56.19
C GLU A 64 -30.44 -94.21 57.66
N SER A 65 -29.46 -93.36 58.00
CA SER A 65 -29.32 -92.82 59.37
C SER A 65 -30.34 -91.73 59.73
N GLN A 66 -31.20 -91.35 58.80
CA GLN A 66 -32.36 -90.46 59.00
C GLN A 66 -33.68 -91.25 58.90
N ASP A 67 -33.64 -92.55 59.23
CA ASP A 67 -34.77 -93.50 59.19
C ASP A 67 -35.40 -93.72 57.79
N VAL A 68 -34.69 -93.39 56.70
CA VAL A 68 -35.15 -93.71 55.34
C VAL A 68 -34.85 -95.18 55.02
N PRO A 69 -35.85 -96.00 54.64
CA PRO A 69 -35.62 -97.38 54.25
C PRO A 69 -34.58 -97.51 53.11
N SER A 70 -33.68 -98.49 53.21
CA SER A 70 -32.55 -98.69 52.26
C SER A 70 -32.96 -98.61 50.78
N LYS A 71 -34.08 -99.26 50.42
CA LYS A 71 -34.60 -99.25 49.04
C LYS A 71 -35.09 -97.86 48.57
N GLN A 72 -35.58 -97.03 49.48
CA GLN A 72 -35.94 -95.64 49.18
C GLN A 72 -34.71 -94.73 49.14
N ALA A 73 -33.72 -94.96 50.01
CA ALA A 73 -32.45 -94.23 50.01
C ALA A 73 -31.66 -94.46 48.70
N GLU A 74 -31.62 -95.70 48.20
CA GLU A 74 -31.06 -96.03 46.89
C GLU A 74 -31.81 -95.35 45.74
N ALA A 75 -33.15 -95.38 45.75
CA ALA A 75 -33.97 -94.75 44.72
C ALA A 75 -33.80 -93.22 44.68
N ILE A 76 -33.75 -92.56 45.84
CA ILE A 76 -33.47 -91.13 45.96
C ILE A 76 -32.07 -90.81 45.45
N THR A 77 -31.07 -91.60 45.85
CA THR A 77 -29.69 -91.44 45.38
C THR A 77 -29.60 -91.59 43.85
N HIS A 78 -30.30 -92.57 43.28
CA HIS A 78 -30.36 -92.76 41.83
C HIS A 78 -31.02 -91.58 41.11
N ALA A 79 -32.13 -91.05 41.62
CA ALA A 79 -32.78 -89.87 41.08
C ALA A 79 -31.87 -88.62 41.14
N ILE A 80 -31.13 -88.44 42.23
CA ILE A 80 -30.15 -87.36 42.39
C ILE A 80 -29.02 -87.51 41.38
N ILE A 81 -28.46 -88.70 41.19
CA ILE A 81 -27.42 -88.95 40.18
C ILE A 81 -27.94 -88.64 38.77
N ALA A 82 -29.17 -89.06 38.44
CA ALA A 82 -29.77 -88.81 37.14
C ALA A 82 -29.94 -87.30 36.88
N VAL A 83 -30.47 -86.55 37.84
CA VAL A 83 -30.59 -85.09 37.74
C VAL A 83 -29.23 -84.41 37.67
N LEU A 84 -28.24 -84.87 38.46
CA LEU A 84 -26.87 -84.32 38.42
C LEU A 84 -26.18 -84.57 37.08
N ASN A 85 -26.33 -85.76 36.49
CA ASN A 85 -25.75 -86.08 35.19
C ASN A 85 -26.36 -85.21 34.08
N VAL A 86 -27.70 -85.09 34.04
CA VAL A 86 -28.39 -84.21 33.08
C VAL A 86 -28.00 -82.74 33.29
N SER A 87 -27.86 -82.30 34.54
CA SER A 87 -27.46 -80.94 34.88
C SER A 87 -26.01 -80.66 34.47
N LEU A 88 -25.09 -81.60 34.68
CA LEU A 88 -23.68 -81.46 34.28
C LEU A 88 -23.51 -81.49 32.76
N GLU A 89 -24.28 -82.31 32.05
CA GLU A 89 -24.29 -82.33 30.58
C GLU A 89 -24.82 -81.01 30.02
N SER A 90 -25.93 -80.48 30.57
CA SER A 90 -26.45 -79.17 30.22
C SER A 90 -25.46 -78.03 30.52
N LEU A 91 -24.78 -78.07 31.67
CA LEU A 91 -23.73 -77.11 32.03
C LEU A 91 -22.54 -77.20 31.08
N SER A 92 -22.09 -78.41 30.75
CA SER A 92 -20.99 -78.65 29.80
C SER A 92 -21.28 -78.04 28.43
N HIS A 93 -22.50 -78.21 27.91
CA HIS A 93 -22.91 -77.60 26.65
C HIS A 93 -23.03 -76.07 26.69
N SER A 94 -23.35 -75.50 27.86
CA SER A 94 -23.42 -74.04 28.04
C SER A 94 -22.05 -73.39 28.30
N CYS A 95 -21.05 -74.21 28.63
CA CYS A 95 -19.71 -73.78 28.95
C CYS A 95 -18.83 -73.84 27.69
N ILE A 96 -18.00 -72.83 27.50
CA ILE A 96 -17.05 -72.77 26.40
C ILE A 96 -15.76 -73.46 26.87
N SER A 97 -15.18 -74.33 26.03
CA SER A 97 -13.90 -74.96 26.36
C SER A 97 -12.76 -73.92 26.40
N LYS A 98 -11.70 -74.22 27.15
CA LYS A 98 -10.54 -73.32 27.24
C LYS A 98 -9.88 -73.13 25.87
N GLU A 99 -9.87 -74.18 25.06
CA GLU A 99 -9.30 -74.22 23.73
C GLU A 99 -10.10 -73.33 22.75
N GLU A 100 -11.43 -73.38 22.80
CA GLU A 100 -12.29 -72.52 21.99
C GLU A 100 -12.19 -71.05 22.39
N MET A 101 -12.14 -70.78 23.71
CA MET A 101 -11.89 -69.44 24.23
C MET A 101 -10.51 -68.92 23.77
N GLN A 102 -9.47 -69.75 23.80
CA GLN A 102 -8.14 -69.32 23.38
C GLN A 102 -8.08 -69.04 21.87
N LYS A 103 -8.77 -69.84 21.04
CA LYS A 103 -8.91 -69.56 19.60
C LYS A 103 -9.62 -68.23 19.34
N SER A 104 -10.71 -67.95 20.05
CA SER A 104 -11.43 -66.68 19.89
C SER A 104 -10.60 -65.48 20.33
N VAL A 105 -9.84 -65.61 21.43
CA VAL A 105 -8.89 -64.59 21.89
C VAL A 105 -7.78 -64.34 20.86
N MET A 106 -7.13 -65.40 20.33
CA MET A 106 -6.08 -65.23 19.31
C MET A 106 -6.63 -64.58 18.03
N LEU A 107 -7.84 -64.95 17.60
CA LEU A 107 -8.48 -64.32 16.45
C LEU A 107 -8.70 -62.82 16.71
N LEU A 108 -9.23 -62.47 17.89
CA LEU A 108 -9.46 -61.09 18.29
C LEU A 108 -8.16 -60.28 18.34
N GLU A 109 -7.09 -60.83 18.93
CA GLU A 109 -5.77 -60.19 18.99
C GLU A 109 -5.19 -59.96 17.58
N SER A 110 -5.33 -60.95 16.68
CA SER A 110 -4.87 -60.81 15.30
C SER A 110 -5.63 -59.71 14.54
N ASN A 111 -6.95 -59.65 14.73
CA ASN A 111 -7.81 -58.62 14.13
C ASN A 111 -7.51 -57.24 14.70
N LEU A 112 -7.26 -57.15 16.01
CA LEU A 112 -6.82 -55.92 16.67
C LEU A 112 -5.48 -55.44 16.11
N SER A 113 -4.53 -56.35 15.90
CA SER A 113 -3.23 -56.01 15.31
C SER A 113 -3.37 -55.51 13.88
N LYS A 114 -4.20 -56.15 13.05
CA LYS A 114 -4.49 -55.69 11.68
C LYS A 114 -5.16 -54.32 11.70
N PHE A 115 -6.22 -54.15 12.49
CA PHE A 115 -6.92 -52.89 12.65
C PHE A 115 -5.97 -51.76 13.08
N LYS A 116 -5.10 -52.01 14.06
CA LYS A 116 -4.08 -51.04 14.50
C LYS A 116 -3.14 -50.65 13.34
N SER A 117 -2.71 -51.62 12.53
CA SER A 117 -1.84 -51.35 11.38
C SER A 117 -2.53 -50.55 10.29
N GLU A 118 -3.81 -50.82 10.02
CA GLU A 118 -4.62 -50.09 9.04
C GLU A 118 -4.89 -48.65 9.51
N VAL A 119 -5.20 -48.46 10.79
CA VAL A 119 -5.37 -47.13 11.39
C VAL A 119 -4.07 -46.32 11.27
N ASN A 120 -2.93 -46.93 11.60
CA ASN A 120 -1.64 -46.26 11.48
C ASN A 120 -1.29 -45.89 10.03
N SER A 121 -1.54 -46.78 9.07
CA SER A 121 -1.26 -46.48 7.65
C SER A 121 -2.17 -45.37 7.12
N ALA A 122 -3.45 -45.38 7.49
CA ALA A 122 -4.40 -44.33 7.13
C ALA A 122 -4.02 -42.99 7.77
N GLN A 123 -3.51 -42.99 9.00
CA GLN A 123 -3.03 -41.79 9.65
C GLN A 123 -1.82 -41.19 8.94
N VAL A 124 -0.80 -41.99 8.63
CA VAL A 124 0.38 -41.54 7.89
C VAL A 124 0.00 -41.01 6.50
N ALA A 125 -0.92 -41.68 5.80
CA ALA A 125 -1.39 -41.22 4.50
C ALA A 125 -2.11 -39.86 4.59
N ARG A 126 -2.92 -39.63 5.64
CA ARG A 126 -3.58 -38.34 5.87
C ARG A 126 -2.57 -37.23 6.14
N GLU A 127 -1.56 -37.48 6.97
CA GLU A 127 -0.50 -36.51 7.28
C GLU A 127 0.28 -36.15 6.00
N MET A 128 0.67 -37.15 5.20
CA MET A 128 1.35 -36.93 3.91
C MET A 128 0.48 -36.12 2.94
N ILE A 129 -0.82 -36.43 2.83
CA ILE A 129 -1.74 -35.67 1.98
C ILE A 129 -1.81 -34.22 2.46
N GLN A 130 -1.94 -33.98 3.76
CA GLN A 130 -2.01 -32.64 4.33
C GLN A 130 -0.71 -31.84 4.12
N GLU A 131 0.45 -32.45 4.30
CA GLU A 131 1.72 -31.78 3.99
C GLU A 131 1.86 -31.49 2.49
N SER A 132 1.41 -32.41 1.62
CA SER A 132 1.45 -32.21 0.17
C SER A 132 0.53 -31.09 -0.29
N THR A 133 -0.66 -30.93 0.32
CA THR A 133 -1.62 -29.87 -0.02
C THR A 133 -1.14 -28.52 0.50
N LEU A 134 -0.59 -28.48 1.72
CA LEU A 134 0.03 -27.27 2.28
C LEU A 134 1.21 -26.81 1.41
N SER A 135 2.08 -27.74 1.00
CA SER A 135 3.23 -27.42 0.14
C SER A 135 2.79 -26.85 -1.22
N LYS A 136 1.78 -27.46 -1.86
CA LYS A 136 1.21 -26.93 -3.12
C LYS A 136 0.65 -25.52 -2.95
N PHE A 137 -0.15 -25.30 -1.92
CA PHE A 137 -0.75 -24.00 -1.64
C PHE A 137 0.30 -22.93 -1.33
N GLN A 138 1.34 -23.29 -0.56
CA GLN A 138 2.46 -22.41 -0.28
C GLN A 138 3.21 -22.00 -1.55
N ASN A 139 3.48 -22.95 -2.46
CA ASN A 139 4.14 -22.66 -3.73
C ASN A 139 3.29 -21.77 -4.64
N GLU A 140 1.97 -21.99 -4.68
CA GLU A 140 1.03 -21.16 -5.44
C GLU A 140 1.01 -19.72 -4.92
N ILE A 141 0.86 -19.52 -3.60
CA ILE A 141 0.96 -18.20 -2.97
C ILE A 141 2.29 -17.53 -3.30
N GLN A 142 3.40 -18.27 -3.22
CA GLN A 142 4.73 -17.72 -3.47
C GLN A 142 4.90 -17.31 -4.94
N SER A 143 4.33 -18.07 -5.87
CA SER A 143 4.29 -17.74 -7.29
C SER A 143 3.46 -16.48 -7.55
N ASP A 144 2.24 -16.41 -7.02
CA ASP A 144 1.33 -15.28 -7.22
C ASP A 144 1.90 -13.99 -6.62
N LEU A 145 2.51 -14.07 -5.44
CA LEU A 145 3.18 -12.93 -4.82
C LEU A 145 4.33 -12.42 -5.68
N SER A 146 5.15 -13.32 -6.24
CA SER A 146 6.28 -12.98 -7.10
C SER A 146 5.81 -12.30 -8.40
N LYS A 147 4.73 -12.81 -8.99
CA LYS A 147 4.11 -12.22 -10.17
C LYS A 147 3.54 -10.84 -9.88
N PHE A 148 2.75 -10.70 -8.82
CA PHE A 148 2.17 -9.42 -8.40
C PHE A 148 3.25 -8.38 -8.11
N GLN A 149 4.34 -8.77 -7.45
CA GLN A 149 5.47 -7.88 -7.19
C GLN A 149 6.11 -7.41 -8.50
N THR A 150 6.28 -8.30 -9.48
CA THR A 150 6.84 -7.98 -10.79
C THR A 150 5.93 -7.05 -11.58
N ASP A 151 4.63 -7.32 -11.64
CA ASP A 151 3.66 -6.51 -12.36
C ASP A 151 3.55 -5.09 -11.74
N THR A 152 3.52 -5.01 -10.40
CA THR A 152 3.51 -3.73 -9.68
C THR A 152 4.80 -2.94 -9.93
N LYS A 153 5.95 -3.62 -9.87
CA LYS A 153 7.26 -3.02 -10.11
C LYS A 153 7.38 -2.50 -11.55
N GLY A 154 7.03 -3.33 -12.53
CA GLY A 154 7.06 -2.96 -13.95
C GLY A 154 6.13 -1.78 -14.25
N SER A 155 4.89 -1.83 -13.74
CA SER A 155 3.94 -0.72 -13.91
C SER A 155 4.44 0.58 -13.28
N GLN A 156 5.06 0.51 -12.10
CA GLN A 156 5.66 1.69 -11.46
C GLN A 156 6.83 2.26 -12.26
N ASP A 157 7.73 1.40 -12.74
CA ASP A 157 8.90 1.81 -13.49
C ASP A 157 8.48 2.45 -14.84
N ASP A 158 7.45 1.92 -15.52
CA ASP A 158 6.88 2.49 -16.74
C ASP A 158 6.19 3.85 -16.50
N HIS A 159 5.43 3.98 -15.41
CA HIS A 159 4.81 5.24 -15.04
C HIS A 159 5.87 6.29 -14.69
N TYR A 160 6.90 5.90 -13.96
CA TYR A 160 8.03 6.76 -13.61
C TYR A 160 8.80 7.22 -14.85
N ALA A 161 9.09 6.31 -15.79
CA ALA A 161 9.72 6.66 -17.07
C ALA A 161 8.86 7.64 -17.88
N THR A 162 7.53 7.51 -17.81
CA THR A 162 6.60 8.44 -18.47
C THR A 162 6.62 9.83 -17.85
N LEU A 163 6.55 9.92 -16.51
CA LEU A 163 6.66 11.18 -15.79
C LEU A 163 8.01 11.87 -16.04
N GLN A 164 9.11 11.13 -16.03
CA GLN A 164 10.43 11.69 -16.35
C GLN A 164 10.48 12.29 -17.76
N ARG A 165 9.90 11.60 -18.76
CA ARG A 165 9.81 12.11 -20.14
C ARG A 165 8.99 13.39 -20.23
N GLU A 166 7.88 13.49 -19.50
CA GLU A 166 7.05 14.70 -19.48
C GLU A 166 7.75 15.87 -18.80
N ILE A 167 8.43 15.63 -17.68
CA ILE A 167 9.23 16.64 -16.98
C ILE A 167 10.30 17.21 -17.91
N GLU A 168 11.04 16.36 -18.62
CA GLU A 168 12.11 16.82 -19.52
C GLU A 168 11.52 17.59 -20.72
N LYS A 169 10.38 17.15 -21.27
CA LYS A 169 9.68 17.90 -22.32
C LYS A 169 9.27 19.29 -21.82
N LEU A 170 8.62 19.37 -20.66
CA LEU A 170 8.18 20.65 -20.08
C LEU A 170 9.35 21.59 -19.82
N LYS A 171 10.46 21.07 -19.29
CA LYS A 171 11.70 21.83 -19.08
C LYS A 171 12.22 22.42 -20.39
N ASN A 172 12.30 21.61 -21.45
CA ASN A 172 12.72 22.09 -22.77
C ASN A 172 11.79 23.17 -23.33
N HIS A 173 10.47 23.04 -23.12
CA HIS A 173 9.52 24.08 -23.52
C HIS A 173 9.71 25.38 -22.74
N ILE A 174 10.00 25.30 -21.44
CA ILE A 174 10.29 26.47 -20.60
C ILE A 174 11.58 27.16 -21.06
N ASP A 175 12.65 26.41 -21.30
CA ASP A 175 13.95 26.96 -21.74
C ASP A 175 13.84 27.63 -23.12
N LYS A 176 13.05 27.01 -24.03
CA LYS A 176 12.73 27.61 -25.32
C LYS A 176 11.94 28.91 -25.18
N GLY A 177 10.86 28.89 -24.39
CA GLY A 177 10.06 30.09 -24.14
C GLY A 177 10.87 31.23 -23.50
N HIS A 178 11.76 30.90 -22.57
CA HIS A 178 12.69 31.86 -21.97
C HIS A 178 13.63 32.50 -23.02
N SER A 179 14.15 31.69 -23.93
CA SER A 179 15.07 32.16 -24.99
C SER A 179 14.34 33.07 -25.99
N GLU A 180 13.13 32.70 -26.40
CA GLU A 180 12.28 33.49 -27.30
C GLU A 180 11.91 34.84 -26.66
N LEU A 181 11.45 34.84 -25.41
CA LEU A 181 11.11 36.06 -24.70
C LEU A 181 12.31 37.00 -24.55
N ARG A 182 13.49 36.45 -24.23
CA ARG A 182 14.71 37.25 -24.13
C ARG A 182 15.07 37.89 -25.47
N TYR A 183 14.96 37.15 -26.56
CA TYR A 183 15.20 37.68 -27.90
C TYR A 183 14.23 38.82 -28.25
N GLU A 184 12.93 38.66 -27.99
CA GLU A 184 11.94 39.71 -28.26
C GLU A 184 12.16 40.95 -27.39
N ILE A 185 12.56 40.79 -26.12
CA ILE A 185 12.94 41.91 -25.25
C ILE A 185 14.14 42.66 -25.82
N ASP A 186 15.21 41.94 -26.18
CA ASP A 186 16.44 42.55 -26.70
C ASP A 186 16.17 43.29 -28.03
N LYS A 187 15.36 42.68 -28.91
CA LYS A 187 14.94 43.27 -30.18
C LYS A 187 14.07 44.52 -29.97
N ALA A 188 13.05 44.46 -29.11
CA ALA A 188 12.19 45.60 -28.82
C ALA A 188 12.97 46.75 -28.18
N ASN A 189 13.88 46.45 -27.25
CA ASN A 189 14.74 47.44 -26.61
C ASN A 189 15.70 48.10 -27.61
N ALA A 190 16.30 47.32 -28.52
CA ALA A 190 17.14 47.86 -29.59
C ALA A 190 16.33 48.77 -30.54
N GLY A 191 15.11 48.36 -30.91
CA GLY A 191 14.19 49.16 -31.72
C GLY A 191 13.84 50.50 -31.05
N GLN A 192 13.39 50.47 -29.80
CA GLN A 192 13.08 51.69 -29.03
C GLN A 192 14.28 52.63 -28.91
N ARG A 193 15.49 52.11 -28.67
CA ARG A 193 16.70 52.93 -28.62
C ARG A 193 17.01 53.57 -29.96
N LEU A 194 16.82 52.87 -31.07
CA LEU A 194 17.00 53.42 -32.41
C LEU A 194 16.00 54.53 -32.68
N ASP A 195 14.71 54.30 -32.43
CA ASP A 195 13.64 55.29 -32.61
C ASP A 195 13.92 56.58 -31.82
N LEU A 196 14.29 56.45 -30.54
CA LEU A 196 14.65 57.61 -29.72
C LEU A 196 15.87 58.36 -30.25
N ASN A 197 16.85 57.67 -30.82
CA ASN A 197 18.04 58.32 -31.39
C ASN A 197 17.71 59.02 -32.70
N LEU A 198 16.87 58.43 -33.56
CA LEU A 198 16.41 59.05 -34.80
C LEU A 198 15.57 60.29 -34.53
N GLU A 199 14.60 60.21 -33.61
CA GLU A 199 13.75 61.35 -33.28
C GLU A 199 14.55 62.47 -32.60
N ARG A 200 15.55 62.13 -31.78
CA ARG A 200 16.50 63.11 -31.23
C ARG A 200 17.34 63.78 -32.32
N GLY A 201 17.74 63.03 -33.35
CA GLY A 201 18.40 63.58 -34.54
C GLY A 201 17.50 64.55 -35.29
N ARG A 202 16.27 64.13 -35.60
CA ARG A 202 15.27 64.93 -36.31
C ARG A 202 14.94 66.23 -35.57
N MET A 203 14.76 66.17 -34.24
CA MET A 203 14.54 67.37 -33.42
C MET A 203 15.74 68.32 -33.44
N ARG A 204 16.98 67.81 -33.49
CA ARG A 204 18.18 68.64 -33.58
C ARG A 204 18.25 69.38 -34.93
N ASP A 205 17.94 68.68 -36.01
CA ASP A 205 17.94 69.26 -37.36
C ASP A 205 16.85 70.33 -37.49
N GLU A 206 15.63 70.06 -37.00
CA GLU A 206 14.52 71.02 -36.95
C GLU A 206 14.88 72.26 -36.11
N LEU A 207 15.48 72.06 -34.93
CA LEU A 207 15.96 73.16 -34.08
C LEU A 207 17.03 74.00 -34.79
N SER A 208 17.93 73.37 -35.54
CA SER A 208 18.95 74.06 -36.33
C SER A 208 18.32 74.87 -37.46
N ASN A 209 17.31 74.33 -38.15
CA ASN A 209 16.57 75.03 -39.20
C ASN A 209 15.83 76.25 -38.63
N GLN A 210 15.07 76.08 -37.55
CA GLN A 210 14.36 77.18 -36.88
C GLN A 210 15.33 78.27 -36.41
N LYS A 211 16.51 77.90 -35.92
CA LYS A 211 17.55 78.85 -35.53
C LYS A 211 18.09 79.64 -36.72
N ALA A 212 18.29 78.99 -37.87
CA ALA A 212 18.71 79.66 -39.10
C ALA A 212 17.64 80.64 -39.62
N GLU A 213 16.37 80.22 -39.63
CA GLU A 213 15.23 81.08 -39.98
C GLU A 213 15.12 82.29 -39.04
N THR A 214 15.22 82.08 -37.74
CA THR A 214 15.20 83.15 -36.73
C THR A 214 16.33 84.15 -36.96
N THR A 215 17.53 83.66 -37.29
CA THR A 215 18.70 84.51 -37.58
C THR A 215 18.49 85.32 -38.87
N ASN A 216 17.94 84.69 -39.92
CA ASN A 216 17.63 85.37 -41.17
C ASN A 216 16.57 86.48 -40.98
N LEU A 217 15.50 86.18 -40.24
CA LEU A 217 14.45 87.15 -39.93
C LEU A 217 14.99 88.31 -39.08
N THR A 218 15.84 88.01 -38.10
CA THR A 218 16.54 89.03 -37.29
C THR A 218 17.38 89.96 -38.16
N ASN A 219 18.20 89.39 -39.07
CA ASN A 219 19.01 90.18 -40.00
C ASN A 219 18.15 91.05 -40.95
N THR A 220 16.99 90.54 -41.37
CA THR A 220 16.06 91.29 -42.23
C THR A 220 15.42 92.44 -41.46
N LEU A 221 14.96 92.20 -40.23
CA LEU A 221 14.43 93.23 -39.35
C LEU A 221 15.46 94.31 -39.05
N ASP A 222 16.72 93.95 -38.76
CA ASP A 222 17.79 94.93 -38.53
C ASP A 222 18.00 95.83 -39.76
N ARG A 223 17.98 95.26 -40.97
CA ARG A 223 18.06 96.04 -42.21
C ARG A 223 16.90 97.00 -42.37
N GLU A 224 15.67 96.56 -42.11
CA GLU A 224 14.47 97.42 -42.17
C GLU A 224 14.53 98.54 -41.11
N ILE A 225 14.95 98.24 -39.89
CA ILE A 225 15.15 99.23 -38.82
C ILE A 225 16.17 100.28 -39.24
N HIS A 226 17.31 99.86 -39.81
CA HIS A 226 18.32 100.80 -40.30
C HIS A 226 17.81 101.66 -41.47
N ALA A 227 17.06 101.07 -42.41
CA ALA A 227 16.46 101.79 -43.52
C ALA A 227 15.45 102.84 -43.04
N VAL A 228 14.54 102.47 -42.13
CA VAL A 228 13.56 103.39 -41.53
C VAL A 228 14.26 104.48 -40.74
N ARG A 229 15.31 104.15 -39.96
CA ARG A 229 16.09 105.15 -39.23
C ARG A 229 16.72 106.18 -40.18
N ALA A 230 17.32 105.74 -41.28
CA ALA A 230 17.91 106.63 -42.28
C ALA A 230 16.85 107.54 -42.93
N GLN A 231 15.67 107.01 -43.26
CA GLN A 231 14.55 107.81 -43.78
C GLN A 231 14.09 108.86 -42.77
N VAL A 232 14.00 108.51 -41.48
CA VAL A 232 13.64 109.46 -40.41
C VAL A 232 14.71 110.53 -40.24
N GLU A 233 16.00 110.19 -40.30
CA GLU A 233 17.09 111.17 -40.23
C GLU A 233 17.06 112.13 -41.43
N ALA A 234 16.86 111.62 -42.64
CA ALA A 234 16.70 112.46 -43.84
C ALA A 234 15.51 113.42 -43.71
N ALA A 235 14.34 112.92 -43.29
CA ALA A 235 13.15 113.73 -43.06
C ALA A 235 13.37 114.82 -42.00
N LYS A 236 14.13 114.53 -40.93
CA LYS A 236 14.54 115.54 -39.94
C LYS A 236 15.35 116.68 -40.58
N TYR A 237 16.33 116.37 -41.43
CA TYR A 237 17.11 117.39 -42.13
C TYR A 237 16.27 118.22 -43.11
N ASP A 238 15.33 117.60 -43.81
CA ASP A 238 14.43 118.32 -44.72
C ASP A 238 13.51 119.27 -43.96
N ILE A 239 12.92 118.84 -42.83
CA ILE A 239 12.14 119.73 -41.94
C ILE A 239 13.00 120.91 -41.48
N ALA A 240 14.25 120.67 -41.06
CA ALA A 240 15.15 121.75 -40.64
C ALA A 240 15.43 122.77 -41.75
N LYS A 241 15.65 122.31 -43.00
CA LYS A 241 15.80 123.20 -44.16
C LYS A 241 14.56 124.06 -44.40
N TYR A 242 13.37 123.46 -44.35
CA TYR A 242 12.10 124.19 -44.50
C TYR A 242 11.93 125.24 -43.39
N CYS A 243 12.25 124.91 -42.13
CA CYS A 243 12.21 125.86 -41.01
C CYS A 243 13.18 127.03 -41.19
N ILE A 244 14.41 126.79 -41.64
CA ILE A 244 15.39 127.86 -41.90
C ILE A 244 14.90 128.76 -43.05
N GLY A 245 14.39 128.18 -44.13
CA GLY A 245 13.85 128.93 -45.27
C GLY A 245 12.65 129.81 -44.90
N THR A 246 11.72 129.30 -44.08
CA THR A 246 10.58 130.10 -43.61
C THR A 246 11.00 131.20 -42.64
N LEU A 247 11.91 130.93 -41.70
CA LEU A 247 12.47 131.96 -40.80
C LEU A 247 13.19 133.07 -41.58
N ALA A 248 14.02 132.72 -42.56
CA ALA A 248 14.72 133.69 -43.41
C ALA A 248 13.75 134.53 -44.25
N SER A 249 12.71 133.90 -44.81
CA SER A 249 11.65 134.61 -45.55
C SER A 249 10.88 135.60 -44.65
N MET A 250 10.50 135.18 -43.44
CA MET A 250 9.88 136.07 -42.45
C MET A 250 10.79 137.25 -42.07
N ALA A 251 12.09 136.99 -41.84
CA ALA A 251 13.06 138.04 -41.52
C ALA A 251 13.29 139.01 -42.69
N ALA A 252 13.36 138.51 -43.94
CA ALA A 252 13.49 139.33 -45.14
C ALA A 252 12.25 140.24 -45.33
N MET A 253 11.05 139.69 -45.14
CA MET A 253 9.82 140.48 -45.12
C MET A 253 9.86 141.56 -44.02
N GLY A 254 10.31 141.21 -42.80
CA GLY A 254 10.46 142.15 -41.70
C GLY A 254 11.44 143.29 -41.99
N LEU A 255 12.63 143.00 -42.53
CA LEU A 255 13.61 144.00 -42.94
C LEU A 255 13.09 144.89 -44.07
N ALA A 256 12.37 144.33 -45.04
CA ALA A 256 11.76 145.12 -46.12
C ALA A 256 10.74 146.13 -45.58
N VAL A 257 9.92 145.75 -44.60
CA VAL A 257 8.97 146.65 -43.93
C VAL A 257 9.69 147.77 -43.17
N VAL A 258 10.74 147.44 -42.41
CA VAL A 258 11.53 148.44 -41.67
C VAL A 258 12.19 149.45 -42.61
N ARG A 259 12.70 149.01 -43.76
CA ARG A 259 13.36 149.87 -44.75
C ARG A 259 12.41 150.85 -45.46
N ILE A 260 11.12 150.55 -45.52
CA ILE A 260 10.09 151.46 -46.07
C ILE A 260 9.66 152.51 -45.04
N MET A 261 9.80 152.21 -43.74
CA MET A 261 9.36 153.07 -42.63
C MET A 261 10.44 154.08 -42.15
N LEU A 262 11.71 153.86 -42.46
CA LEU A 262 12.84 154.78 -42.24
C LEU A 262 13.10 155.64 -43.48
#